data_AF-A0A2G2XG91-F1
#
_entry.id   AF-A0A2G2XG91-F1
#
_cell.length_a   1.000
_cell.length_b   1.000
_cell.length_c   1.000
_cell.angle_alpha   90.00
_cell.angle_beta   90.00
_cell.angle_gamma   90.00
#
_symmetry.space_group_name_H-M   'P 1'
#
loop_
_entity.id
_entity.type
_entity.pdbx_description
1 polymer ?
#
loop_
_entity_poly.entity_id
_entity_poly.type
_entity_poly.pdbx_seq_one_letter_code
_entity_poly.pdbx_strand_id
1 'polypeptide(L)'
;MPILFAEVTQCRFPVILDFLLHQFTSFVPKEHLLQQAARQLEFLNGRKSNGFNTFSLGDALGVVQHHDAVTGTAKQHTTDDYAKRLAIGASESEVVVNSALSCLVNSKSSPCSTTSSLFNQCQLLNISYCPPTEEDITEGKNLVVVAYNPLGWNRTDVIKIPVNE
;
A
#
# COMPACT_ATOMS: atom_id res chain seq x y z
N MET A 1 33.76 -17.05 -10.68
CA MET A 1 32.65 -17.95 -11.10
C MET A 1 31.88 -18.38 -9.86
N PRO A 2 30.54 -18.42 -9.95
CA PRO A 2 29.64 -18.05 -8.87
C PRO A 2 29.21 -19.26 -8.03
N ILE A 3 28.84 -19.01 -6.78
CA ILE A 3 27.85 -19.84 -6.09
C ILE A 3 26.58 -19.01 -6.00
N LEU A 4 25.73 -19.28 -6.97
CA LEU A 4 24.33 -18.94 -7.04
C LEU A 4 23.60 -19.81 -6.00
N PHE A 5 22.96 -19.20 -5.01
CA PHE A 5 21.79 -19.80 -4.38
C PHE A 5 20.69 -18.74 -4.40
N ALA A 6 19.82 -18.88 -5.40
CA ALA A 6 18.52 -18.27 -5.45
C ALA A 6 17.55 -19.17 -4.70
N GLU A 7 16.85 -18.64 -3.68
CA GLU A 7 15.45 -18.97 -3.38
C GLU A 7 14.92 -18.06 -2.27
N VAL A 8 14.41 -16.89 -2.66
CA VAL A 8 13.26 -16.28 -2.00
C VAL A 8 12.22 -16.10 -3.10
N THR A 9 11.58 -17.22 -3.43
CA THR A 9 10.38 -17.25 -4.25
C THR A 9 9.32 -16.37 -3.59
N GLN A 10 8.87 -15.37 -4.35
CA GLN A 10 7.71 -14.51 -4.10
C GLN A 10 7.88 -13.21 -3.31
N CYS A 11 8.92 -12.42 -3.57
CA CYS A 11 8.82 -10.96 -3.42
C CYS A 11 8.57 -10.32 -4.79
N ARG A 12 7.29 -10.21 -5.18
CA ARG A 12 6.89 -9.32 -6.29
C ARG A 12 6.71 -7.90 -5.74
N PHE A 13 7.80 -7.36 -5.21
CA PHE A 13 7.99 -5.95 -4.91
C PHE A 13 9.45 -5.64 -5.26
N PRO A 14 9.73 -4.77 -6.25
CA PRO A 14 11.08 -4.31 -6.48
C PRO A 14 11.36 -3.26 -5.43
N VAL A 15 11.77 -3.67 -4.23
CA VAL A 15 12.42 -2.76 -3.30
C VAL A 15 13.85 -3.24 -3.16
N ILE A 16 14.70 -2.54 -3.89
CA ILE A 16 16.15 -2.55 -3.86
C ILE A 16 16.62 -2.78 -2.43
N LEU A 17 17.22 -3.95 -2.18
CA LEU A 17 17.63 -4.46 -0.87
C LEU A 17 18.86 -3.73 -0.28
N ASP A 18 19.18 -2.52 -0.70
CA ASP A 18 20.39 -1.80 -0.27
C ASP A 18 20.18 -0.28 -0.06
N PHE A 19 19.04 0.13 0.48
CA PHE A 19 18.81 1.54 0.84
C PHE A 19 18.64 1.74 2.36
N LEU A 20 19.78 2.04 2.98
CA LEU A 20 20.07 2.76 4.24
C LEU A 20 18.91 3.02 5.23
N LEU A 21 19.16 2.74 6.51
CA LEU A 21 18.40 3.09 7.73
C LEU A 21 17.53 4.37 7.69
N HIS A 22 17.93 5.42 6.96
CA HIS A 22 17.15 6.64 6.76
C HIS A 22 15.81 6.41 6.04
N GLN A 23 15.68 5.34 5.26
CA GLN A 23 14.44 5.02 4.56
C GLN A 23 13.41 4.39 5.51
N PHE A 24 13.85 3.70 6.57
CA PHE A 24 12.91 3.07 7.51
C PHE A 24 12.11 4.10 8.31
N THR A 25 12.76 5.14 8.84
CA THR A 25 12.08 6.17 9.64
C THR A 25 11.10 7.02 8.83
N SER A 26 11.34 7.21 7.53
CA SER A 26 10.40 7.86 6.62
C SER A 26 9.28 6.94 6.12
N PHE A 27 9.48 5.62 6.19
CA PHE A 27 8.49 4.61 5.82
C PHE A 27 7.37 4.49 6.86
N VAL A 28 7.69 4.51 8.16
CA VAL A 28 6.68 4.35 9.24
C VAL A 28 5.52 5.38 9.16
N PRO A 29 5.76 6.70 8.99
CA PRO A 29 4.68 7.68 8.87
C PRO A 29 3.79 7.46 7.64
N LYS A 30 4.37 7.03 6.51
CA LYS A 30 3.63 6.72 5.28
C LYS A 30 2.63 5.58 5.54
N GLU A 31 3.11 4.51 6.17
CA GLU A 31 2.28 3.35 6.48
C GLU A 31 1.21 3.65 7.54
N HIS A 32 1.50 4.57 8.47
CA HIS A 32 0.50 5.05 9.42
C HIS A 32 -0.67 5.79 8.72
N LEU A 33 -0.38 6.61 7.72
CA LEU A 33 -1.42 7.29 6.92
C LEU A 33 -2.26 6.29 6.12
N LEU A 34 -1.62 5.29 5.50
CA LEU A 34 -2.32 4.19 4.83
C LEU A 34 -3.24 3.46 5.80
N GLN A 35 -2.75 3.12 6.99
CA GLN A 35 -3.52 2.44 8.03
C GLN A 35 -4.77 3.23 8.45
N GLN A 36 -4.65 4.55 8.59
CA GLN A 36 -5.77 5.41 8.95
C GLN A 36 -6.84 5.43 7.85
N ALA A 37 -6.43 5.65 6.59
CA ALA A 37 -7.35 5.65 5.45
C ALA A 37 -8.02 4.28 5.26
N ALA A 38 -7.24 3.20 5.39
CA ALA A 38 -7.74 1.83 5.23
C ALA A 38 -8.81 1.48 6.26
N ARG A 39 -8.65 1.88 7.53
CA ARG A 39 -9.68 1.66 8.57
C ARG A 39 -10.96 2.43 8.30
N GLN A 40 -10.85 3.67 7.83
CA GLN A 40 -12.03 4.48 7.47
C GLN A 40 -12.81 3.82 6.33
N LEU A 41 -12.11 3.39 5.26
CA LEU A 41 -12.73 2.73 4.12
C LEU A 41 -13.27 1.33 4.47
N GLU A 42 -12.56 0.55 5.30
CA GLU A 42 -13.03 -0.74 5.81
C GLU A 42 -14.32 -0.59 6.62
N PHE A 43 -14.40 0.44 7.46
CA PHE A 43 -15.62 0.77 8.21
C PHE A 43 -16.78 1.13 7.26
N LEU A 44 -16.56 2.04 6.30
CA LEU A 44 -17.58 2.48 5.35
C LEU A 44 -18.12 1.35 4.48
N ASN A 45 -17.26 0.40 4.11
CA ASN A 45 -17.64 -0.76 3.31
C ASN A 45 -18.34 -1.86 4.10
N GLY A 46 -18.24 -1.83 5.43
CA GLY A 46 -18.65 -2.94 6.29
C GLY A 46 -17.55 -3.99 6.38
N ARG A 47 -17.06 -4.20 7.59
CA ARG A 47 -15.98 -5.14 7.88
C ARG A 47 -16.39 -6.57 7.54
N LYS A 48 -15.57 -7.26 6.74
CA LYS A 48 -15.75 -8.69 6.44
C LYS A 48 -15.17 -9.55 7.55
N SER A 49 -15.82 -10.66 7.89
CA SER A 49 -15.33 -11.62 8.88
C SER A 49 -14.18 -12.49 8.35
N ASN A 50 -14.10 -12.66 7.02
CA ASN A 50 -13.09 -13.47 6.34
C ASN A 50 -12.34 -12.62 5.30
N GLY A 51 -11.07 -12.94 5.07
CA GLY A 51 -10.18 -12.27 4.12
C GLY A 51 -9.21 -11.29 4.78
N PHE A 52 -8.46 -10.55 3.96
CA PHE A 52 -7.57 -9.52 4.43
C PHE A 52 -8.34 -8.41 5.16
N ASN A 53 -7.70 -7.87 6.18
CA ASN A 53 -8.25 -6.82 7.03
C ASN A 53 -7.09 -5.91 7.49
N THR A 54 -7.43 -4.85 8.20
CA THR A 54 -6.45 -3.83 8.59
C THR A 54 -5.61 -4.17 9.84
N PHE A 55 -5.69 -5.40 10.37
CA PHE A 55 -5.00 -5.77 11.61
C PHE A 55 -3.50 -6.01 11.42
N SER A 56 -3.07 -6.66 10.33
CA SER A 56 -1.66 -7.00 10.12
C SER A 56 -0.78 -5.75 10.03
N LEU A 57 -1.26 -4.71 9.34
CA LEU A 57 -0.57 -3.41 9.32
C LEU A 57 -0.61 -2.73 10.69
N GLY A 58 -1.69 -2.91 11.46
CA GLY A 58 -1.81 -2.36 12.80
C GLY A 58 -0.83 -2.98 13.79
N ASP A 59 -0.65 -4.30 13.71
CA ASP A 59 0.35 -5.05 14.48
C ASP A 59 1.77 -4.62 14.09
N ALA A 60 2.07 -4.59 12.79
CA ALA A 60 3.38 -4.13 12.29
C ALA A 60 3.68 -2.70 12.75
N LEU A 61 2.72 -1.78 12.61
CA LEU A 61 2.86 -0.40 13.09
C LEU A 61 3.08 -0.35 14.61
N GLY A 62 2.42 -1.21 15.39
CA GLY A 62 2.64 -1.34 16.82
C GLY A 62 4.06 -1.80 17.17
N VAL A 63 4.56 -2.83 16.49
CA VAL A 63 5.93 -3.35 16.66
C VAL A 63 6.96 -2.27 16.35
N VAL A 64 6.79 -1.51 15.26
CA VAL A 64 7.80 -0.52 14.87
C VAL A 64 7.80 0.75 15.71
N GLN A 65 6.81 0.96 16.59
CA GLN A 65 6.89 1.99 17.63
C GLN A 65 7.81 1.59 18.80
N HIS A 66 8.27 0.34 18.84
CA HIS A 66 9.31 -0.06 19.79
C HIS A 66 10.50 0.90 19.67
N HIS A 67 11.04 1.32 20.81
CA HIS A 67 12.07 2.35 20.85
C HIS A 67 13.35 1.94 20.12
N ASP A 68 13.64 0.65 19.91
CA ASP A 68 14.76 0.23 19.05
C ASP A 68 14.40 0.18 17.56
N ALA A 69 13.12 0.16 17.22
CA ALA A 69 12.64 0.19 15.86
C ALA A 69 12.56 1.63 15.34
N VAL A 70 11.72 2.48 15.95
CA VAL A 70 11.43 3.84 15.45
C VAL A 70 12.66 4.77 15.49
N THR A 71 13.57 4.55 16.44
CA THR A 71 14.82 5.34 16.55
C THR A 71 15.90 4.86 15.57
N GLY A 72 15.75 3.68 14.99
CA GLY A 72 16.78 3.03 14.17
C GLY A 72 17.97 2.49 14.98
N THR A 73 17.82 2.19 16.27
CA THR A 73 18.91 1.62 17.10
C THR A 73 18.98 0.09 17.07
N ALA A 74 18.08 -0.60 16.37
CA ALA A 74 18.17 -2.04 16.13
C ALA A 74 19.29 -2.42 15.14
N LYS A 75 19.68 -3.70 15.15
CA LYS A 75 20.61 -4.26 14.15
C LYS A 75 19.95 -4.28 12.77
N GLN A 76 20.77 -4.22 11.71
CA GLN A 76 20.29 -4.21 10.32
C GLN A 76 19.27 -5.32 10.03
N HIS A 77 19.59 -6.58 10.34
CA HIS A 77 18.67 -7.70 10.08
C HIS A 77 17.32 -7.60 10.84
N THR A 78 17.31 -6.90 11.99
CA THR A 78 16.08 -6.63 12.75
C THR A 78 15.29 -5.51 12.08
N THR A 79 15.97 -4.47 11.60
CA THR A 79 15.35 -3.40 10.79
C THR A 79 14.77 -3.96 9.49
N ASP A 80 15.44 -4.93 8.85
CA ASP A 80 14.94 -5.61 7.66
C ASP A 80 13.66 -6.43 7.97
N ASP A 81 13.58 -7.08 9.14
CA ASP A 81 12.36 -7.75 9.60
C ASP A 81 11.21 -6.77 9.85
N TYR A 82 11.50 -5.61 10.45
CA TYR A 82 10.49 -4.55 10.63
C TYR A 82 9.95 -4.05 9.29
N ALA A 83 10.84 -3.79 8.33
CA ALA A 83 10.45 -3.36 6.99
C ALA A 83 9.59 -4.42 6.29
N LYS A 84 9.96 -5.70 6.42
CA LYS A 84 9.19 -6.83 5.90
C LYS A 84 7.79 -6.89 6.49
N ARG A 85 7.64 -6.78 7.81
CA ARG A 85 6.33 -6.78 8.49
C ARG A 85 5.42 -5.66 8.00
N LEU A 86 5.97 -4.44 7.91
CA LEU A 86 5.25 -3.28 7.39
C LEU A 86 4.82 -3.50 5.94
N ALA A 87 5.72 -4.00 5.07
CA ALA A 87 5.40 -4.26 3.67
C ALA A 87 4.28 -5.31 3.49
N ILE A 88 4.29 -6.37 4.30
CA ILE A 88 3.21 -7.38 4.31
C ILE A 88 1.89 -6.73 4.74
N GLY A 89 1.88 -6.02 5.88
CA GLY A 89 0.68 -5.36 6.37
C GLY A 89 0.12 -4.32 5.39
N ALA A 90 1.00 -3.55 4.73
CA ALA A 90 0.66 -2.56 3.73
C ALA A 90 -0.03 -3.22 2.53
N SER A 91 0.56 -4.30 2.00
CA SER A 91 -0.01 -5.04 0.88
C SER A 91 -1.40 -5.60 1.20
N GLU A 92 -1.62 -6.15 2.39
CA GLU A 92 -2.94 -6.62 2.82
C GLU A 92 -3.94 -5.47 2.96
N SER A 93 -3.51 -4.32 3.50
CA SER A 93 -4.34 -3.13 3.67
C SER A 93 -4.71 -2.49 2.33
N GLU A 94 -3.82 -2.55 1.33
CA GLU A 94 -4.12 -2.10 -0.03
C GLU A 94 -5.26 -2.89 -0.66
N VAL A 95 -5.30 -4.21 -0.46
CA VAL A 95 -6.39 -5.06 -0.94
C VAL A 95 -7.72 -4.64 -0.29
N VAL A 96 -7.70 -4.32 1.01
CA VAL A 96 -8.89 -3.82 1.73
C VAL A 96 -9.35 -2.48 1.15
N VAL A 97 -8.43 -1.53 0.95
CA VAL A 97 -8.71 -0.22 0.35
C VAL A 97 -9.30 -0.37 -1.06
N ASN A 98 -8.68 -1.18 -1.91
CA ASN A 98 -9.15 -1.38 -3.28
C ASN A 98 -10.53 -2.04 -3.32
N SER A 99 -10.77 -3.03 -2.45
CA SER A 99 -12.09 -3.66 -2.33
C SER A 99 -13.15 -2.65 -1.87
N ALA A 100 -12.85 -1.86 -0.84
CA ALA A 100 -13.76 -0.86 -0.30
C ALA A 100 -14.08 0.24 -1.33
N LEU A 101 -13.07 0.78 -2.01
CA LEU A 101 -13.28 1.78 -3.07
C LEU A 101 -14.09 1.20 -4.24
N SER A 102 -13.83 -0.05 -4.64
CA SER A 102 -14.60 -0.73 -5.68
C SER A 102 -16.08 -0.81 -5.32
N CYS A 103 -16.40 -1.10 -4.06
CA CYS A 103 -17.78 -1.11 -3.56
C CYS A 103 -18.41 0.28 -3.52
N LEU A 104 -17.70 1.26 -2.96
CA LEU A 104 -18.22 2.62 -2.73
C LEU A 104 -18.47 3.36 -4.05
N VAL A 105 -17.63 3.14 -5.06
CA VAL A 105 -17.78 3.77 -6.39
C VAL A 105 -18.87 3.06 -7.21
N ASN A 106 -19.04 1.75 -7.07
CA ASN A 106 -19.99 0.95 -7.87
C ASN A 106 -21.34 0.74 -7.16
N SER A 107 -21.94 1.81 -6.64
CA SER A 107 -23.12 1.86 -5.76
C SER A 107 -24.44 1.20 -6.23
N LYS A 108 -24.41 0.34 -7.26
CA LYS A 108 -25.58 -0.30 -7.88
C LYS A 108 -25.94 -1.69 -7.35
N SER A 109 -25.13 -2.33 -6.50
CA SER A 109 -25.48 -3.65 -5.92
C SER A 109 -25.18 -3.72 -4.42
N SER A 110 -26.24 -3.63 -3.61
CA SER A 110 -26.20 -4.21 -2.27
C SER A 110 -26.68 -5.67 -2.36
N PRO A 111 -25.99 -6.63 -1.73
CA PRO A 111 -24.71 -6.50 -1.01
C PRO A 111 -23.51 -6.34 -1.96
N CYS A 112 -22.45 -5.65 -1.51
CA CYS A 112 -21.21 -5.53 -2.27
C CYS A 112 -20.58 -6.91 -2.50
N SER A 113 -20.86 -7.48 -3.67
CA SER A 113 -20.43 -8.81 -4.11
C SER A 113 -19.35 -8.70 -5.18
N THR A 114 -18.49 -7.69 -5.12
CA THR A 114 -17.38 -7.56 -6.08
C THR A 114 -16.29 -8.57 -5.70
N THR A 115 -16.15 -9.60 -6.53
CA THR A 115 -15.13 -10.65 -6.41
C THR A 115 -13.76 -10.22 -6.97
N SER A 116 -13.68 -9.06 -7.62
CA SER A 116 -12.46 -8.55 -8.25
C SER A 116 -12.16 -7.12 -7.80
N SER A 117 -10.89 -6.86 -7.47
CA SER A 117 -10.35 -5.53 -7.20
C SER A 117 -10.32 -4.72 -8.50
N LEU A 118 -11.10 -3.64 -8.59
CA LEU A 118 -11.14 -2.79 -9.79
C LEU A 118 -9.99 -1.79 -9.85
N PHE A 119 -9.31 -1.57 -8.72
CA PHE A 119 -8.29 -0.54 -8.58
C PHE A 119 -6.91 -1.15 -8.31
N ASN A 120 -5.89 -0.45 -8.78
CA ASN A 120 -4.49 -0.68 -8.46
C ASN A 120 -3.94 0.56 -7.74
N GLN A 121 -3.02 0.36 -6.80
CA GLN A 121 -2.34 1.45 -6.09
C GLN A 121 -0.88 1.53 -6.51
N CYS A 122 -0.30 2.73 -6.44
CA CYS A 122 1.09 2.99 -6.78
C CYS A 122 1.85 3.54 -5.58
N GLN A 123 2.63 2.68 -4.93
CA GLN A 123 3.40 3.04 -3.73
C GLN A 123 4.77 3.67 -4.03
N LEU A 124 5.21 3.60 -5.28
CA LEU A 124 6.57 3.95 -5.73
C LEU A 124 6.59 5.23 -6.59
N LEU A 125 5.64 6.14 -6.36
CA LEU A 125 5.60 7.44 -7.04
C LEU A 125 6.81 8.33 -6.74
N ASN A 126 7.56 8.07 -5.67
CA ASN A 126 8.79 8.78 -5.34
C ASN A 126 9.93 8.51 -6.34
N ILE A 127 9.91 7.35 -7.01
CA ILE A 127 10.85 6.96 -8.06
C ILE A 127 10.19 6.97 -9.44
N SER A 128 9.08 7.71 -9.58
CA SER A 128 8.30 7.82 -10.82
C SER A 128 7.89 6.46 -11.41
N TYR A 129 7.50 5.51 -10.56
CA TYR A 129 7.10 4.17 -11.00
C TYR A 129 5.65 3.87 -10.63
N CYS A 130 4.80 3.74 -11.65
CA CYS A 130 3.39 3.35 -11.55
C CYS A 130 2.93 2.63 -12.83
N PRO A 131 3.11 1.29 -12.91
CA PRO A 131 2.76 0.53 -14.10
C PRO A 131 1.32 0.76 -14.62
N PRO A 132 0.27 0.84 -13.77
CA PRO A 132 -1.10 1.07 -14.25
C PRO A 132 -1.33 2.38 -15.01
N THR A 133 -0.42 3.36 -14.89
CA THR A 133 -0.54 4.67 -15.55
C THR A 133 0.47 4.86 -16.68
N GLU A 134 1.44 3.94 -16.78
CA GLU A 134 2.45 3.89 -17.83
C GLU A 134 2.09 2.87 -18.93
N GLU A 135 1.09 2.00 -18.72
CA GLU A 135 0.60 1.11 -19.77
C GLU A 135 -0.14 1.89 -20.89
N ASP A 136 0.07 1.47 -22.15
CA ASP A 136 -0.59 2.05 -23.32
C ASP A 136 -2.12 1.98 -23.18
N ILE A 137 -2.76 3.14 -23.18
CA ILE A 137 -4.22 3.23 -23.09
C ILE A 137 -4.80 2.87 -24.45
N THR A 138 -5.43 1.69 -24.56
CA THR A 138 -6.08 1.25 -25.81
C THR A 138 -7.07 2.30 -26.31
N GLU A 139 -7.13 2.51 -27.63
CA GLU A 139 -8.00 3.49 -28.28
C GLU A 139 -9.45 3.38 -27.78
N GLY A 140 -9.99 4.50 -27.28
CA GLY A 140 -11.34 4.58 -26.72
C GLY A 140 -11.47 4.29 -25.21
N LYS A 141 -10.38 3.99 -24.49
CA LYS A 141 -10.35 3.95 -23.02
C LYS A 141 -9.70 5.20 -22.43
N ASN A 142 -10.01 5.49 -21.18
CA ASN A 142 -9.44 6.60 -20.42
C ASN A 142 -8.85 6.08 -19.11
N LEU A 143 -7.77 6.70 -18.64
CA LEU A 143 -7.26 6.48 -17.28
C LEU A 143 -8.23 7.07 -16.25
N VAL A 144 -8.70 6.25 -15.31
CA VAL A 144 -9.57 6.68 -14.22
C VAL A 144 -8.76 6.73 -12.93
N VAL A 145 -8.68 7.91 -12.33
CA VAL A 145 -7.97 8.14 -11.07
C VAL A 145 -9.00 8.43 -9.97
N VAL A 146 -8.96 7.65 -8.89
CA VAL A 146 -9.78 7.87 -7.70
C VAL A 146 -8.89 8.37 -6.58
N ALA A 147 -9.21 9.56 -6.07
CA ALA A 147 -8.51 10.15 -4.93
C ALA A 147 -9.41 10.11 -3.69
N TYR A 148 -8.89 9.53 -2.60
CA TYR A 148 -9.58 9.49 -1.31
C TYR A 148 -8.94 10.50 -0.33
N ASN A 149 -9.77 11.35 0.27
CA ASN A 149 -9.34 12.28 1.31
C ASN A 149 -9.72 11.71 2.69
N PRO A 150 -8.76 11.26 3.52
CA PRO A 150 -9.05 10.69 4.84
C PRO A 150 -9.32 11.75 5.92
N LEU A 151 -9.26 13.04 5.58
CA LEU A 151 -9.47 14.15 6.52
C LEU A 151 -10.94 14.57 6.55
N GLY A 152 -11.42 15.03 7.71
CA GLY A 152 -12.81 15.48 7.91
C GLY A 152 -13.16 16.85 7.33
N TRP A 153 -12.29 17.44 6.51
CA TRP A 153 -12.43 18.77 5.92
C TRP A 153 -12.03 18.77 4.43
N ASN A 154 -12.57 19.73 3.68
CA ASN A 154 -12.30 19.87 2.25
C ASN A 154 -10.82 20.19 2.00
N ARG A 155 -10.27 19.59 0.95
CA ARG A 155 -8.86 19.67 0.62
C ARG A 155 -8.67 19.74 -0.89
N THR A 156 -7.72 20.56 -1.33
CA THR A 156 -7.34 20.73 -2.74
C THR A 156 -5.83 20.63 -2.83
N ASP A 157 -5.34 19.69 -3.64
CA ASP A 157 -3.90 19.47 -3.87
C ASP A 157 -3.64 19.12 -5.34
N VAL A 158 -2.37 19.22 -5.72
CA VAL A 158 -1.88 18.77 -7.03
C VAL A 158 -1.46 17.31 -6.94
N ILE A 159 -2.11 16.44 -7.73
CA ILE A 159 -1.73 15.03 -7.86
C ILE A 159 -0.78 14.90 -9.06
N LYS A 160 0.39 14.28 -8.84
CA LYS A 160 1.40 14.01 -9.89
C LYS A 160 1.45 12.51 -10.15
N ILE A 161 1.31 12.12 -11.42
CA ILE A 161 1.24 10.72 -11.84
C ILE A 161 2.17 10.56 -13.06
N PRO A 162 3.08 9.56 -13.08
CA PRO A 162 3.89 9.28 -14.25
C PRO A 162 3.02 8.68 -15.36
N VAL A 163 3.22 9.12 -16.59
CA VAL A 163 2.56 8.61 -17.80
C VAL A 163 3.60 8.44 -18.89
N ASN A 164 3.35 7.50 -19.81
CA ASN A 164 4.15 7.38 -21.03
C ASN A 164 3.65 8.37 -22.09
N GLU A 165 4.54 8.73 -23.02
CA GLU A 165 4.21 9.58 -24.18
C GLU A 165 3.47 8.80 -25.28
#